data_AF-A0A7X1FKY7-F1
#
_entry.id   AF-A0A7X1FKY7-F1
#
_cell.length_a   1.000
_cell.length_b   1.000
_cell.length_c   1.000
_cell.angle_alpha   90.00
_cell.angle_beta   90.00
_cell.angle_gamma   90.00
#
_symmetry.space_group_name_H-M   'P 1'
#
loop_
_entity.id
_entity.type
_entity.pdbx_description
1 polymer ?
#
loop_
_entity_poly.entity_id
_entity_poly.type
_entity_poly.pdbx_seq_one_letter_code
_entity_poly.pdbx_strand_id
1 'polypeptide(L)' 'MHARHLAFLEWAAAYDNGTREGRNRPRHQAWLARLERPQGHIDGSVSVPQMLEQALAVMARSIC' A
#
# COMPACT_ATOMS: atom_id res chain seq x y z
N MET A 1 20.57 -9.82 18.51
CA MET A 1 19.93 -9.16 17.33
C MET A 1 19.29 -10.15 16.36
N HIS A 2 19.82 -11.36 16.16
CA HIS A 2 19.29 -12.34 15.20
C HIS A 2 17.81 -12.74 15.41
N ALA A 3 17.41 -13.16 16.62
CA ALA A 3 16.05 -13.61 16.89
C ALA A 3 14.97 -12.54 16.63
N ARG A 4 15.23 -11.28 17.03
CA ARG A 4 14.31 -10.16 16.79
C ARG A 4 14.19 -9.82 15.30
N HIS A 5 15.28 -9.97 14.54
CA HIS A 5 15.27 -9.78 13.10
C HIS A 5 14.41 -10.84 12.39
N LEU A 6 14.57 -12.12 12.76
CA LEU A 6 13.74 -13.19 12.21
C LEU A 6 12.26 -13.02 12.55
N ALA A 7 11.94 -12.69 13.80
CA ALA A 7 10.57 -12.41 14.22
C ALA A 7 9.95 -11.23 13.45
N PHE A 8 10.75 -10.21 13.13
CA PHE A 8 10.32 -9.10 12.29
C PHE A 8 10.05 -9.53 10.84
N LEU A 9 10.94 -10.31 10.23
CA LEU A 9 10.74 -10.80 8.86
C LEU A 9 9.49 -11.67 8.74
N GLU A 10 9.29 -12.57 9.70
CA GLU A 10 8.11 -13.43 9.74
C GLU A 10 6.81 -12.61 9.91
N TRP A 11 6.86 -11.55 10.72
CA TRP A 11 5.76 -10.61 10.84
C TRP A 11 5.51 -9.83 9.54
N ALA A 12 6.57 -9.33 8.90
CA ALA A 12 6.48 -8.56 7.66
C ALA A 12 5.97 -9.41 6.48
N ALA A 13 6.30 -10.69 6.41
CA ALA A 13 5.82 -11.61 5.38
C ALA A 13 4.29 -11.81 5.41
N ALA A 14 3.66 -11.60 6.56
CA ALA A 14 2.20 -11.67 6.71
C ALA A 14 1.48 -10.37 6.27
N TYR A 15 2.21 -9.33 5.85
CA TYR A 15 1.61 -8.05 5.50
C TYR A 15 0.62 -8.15 4.33
N ASP A 16 0.98 -8.89 3.28
CA ASP A 16 0.17 -8.94 2.05
C ASP A 16 -1.10 -9.78 2.20
N ASN A 17 -1.04 -10.86 2.99
CA ASN A 17 -2.19 -11.75 3.21
C ASN A 17 -3.05 -11.36 4.43
N GLY A 18 -2.54 -10.51 5.32
CA GLY A 18 -3.28 -10.06 6.50
C GLY A 18 -3.55 -11.13 7.54
N THR A 19 -2.74 -12.19 7.58
CA THR A 19 -2.88 -13.31 8.54
C THR A 19 -2.45 -12.97 9.97
N ARG A 20 -1.86 -11.77 10.18
CA ARG A 20 -1.46 -11.26 11.50
C ARG A 20 -2.23 -10.00 11.89
N GLU A 21 -2.29 -9.78 13.21
CA GLU A 21 -2.86 -8.56 13.79
C GLU A 21 -2.03 -7.31 13.47
N GLY A 22 -2.64 -6.14 13.65
CA GLY A 22 -2.05 -4.85 13.28
C GLY A 22 -2.28 -4.45 11.82
N ARG A 23 -1.29 -3.77 11.23
CA ARG A 23 -1.35 -3.20 9.89
C ARG A 23 -1.06 -4.27 8.84
N ASN A 24 -1.96 -4.43 7.88
CA ASN A 24 -1.80 -5.30 6.73
C ASN A 24 -2.51 -4.74 5.49
N ARG A 25 -2.16 -5.26 4.30
CA ARG A 25 -2.64 -4.78 3.01
C ARG A 25 -4.16 -4.92 2.85
N PRO A 26 -4.81 -6.06 3.15
CA PRO A 26 -6.25 -6.20 2.98
C PRO A 26 -7.07 -5.25 3.86
N ARG A 27 -6.68 -5.07 5.14
CA ARG A 27 -7.36 -4.12 6.05
C ARG A 27 -7.19 -2.68 5.58
N HIS A 28 -6.00 -2.33 5.08
CA HIS A 28 -5.75 -1.00 4.55
C HIS A 28 -6.60 -0.73 3.30
N GLN A 29 -6.69 -1.68 2.37
CA GLN A 29 -7.55 -1.58 1.19
C GLN A 29 -9.04 -1.48 1.58
N ALA A 30 -9.49 -2.29 2.54
CA ALA A 30 -10.87 -2.24 3.04
C ALA A 30 -11.20 -0.90 3.70
N TRP A 31 -10.23 -0.27 4.37
CA TRP A 31 -10.39 1.08 4.92
C TRP A 31 -10.44 2.14 3.83
N LEU A 32 -9.52 2.10 2.84
CA LEU A 32 -9.52 3.02 1.70
C LEU A 32 -10.85 2.97 0.92
N ALA A 33 -11.44 1.78 0.76
CA ALA A 33 -12.73 1.60 0.09
C ALA A 33 -13.92 2.25 0.80
N ARG A 34 -13.76 2.64 2.08
CA ARG A 34 -14.79 3.35 2.86
C ARG A 34 -14.66 4.87 2.76
N LEU A 35 -13.60 5.39 2.13
CA LEU A 35 -13.41 6.83 2.00
C LEU A 35 -14.31 7.35 0.87
N GLU A 36 -15.01 8.45 1.13
CA GLU A 36 -15.93 9.08 0.18
C GLU A 36 -15.21 9.67 -1.04
N ARG A 37 -13.93 10.02 -0.88
CA ARG A 37 -13.10 10.54 -1.97
C ARG A 37 -12.34 9.42 -2.67
N PRO A 38 -12.40 9.34 -4.02
CA PRO A 38 -11.60 8.39 -4.78
C PRO A 38 -10.13 8.51 -4.42
N GLN A 39 -9.52 7.41 -4.00
CA GLN A 39 -8.09 7.35 -3.70
C GLN A 39 -7.34 6.88 -4.94
N GLY A 40 -6.26 7.59 -5.28
CA GLY A 40 -5.36 7.15 -6.34
C GLY A 40 -4.54 5.93 -5.95
N HIS A 41 -4.16 5.13 -6.93
CA HIS A 41 -3.19 4.04 -6.76
C HIS A 41 -1.95 4.34 -7.60
N ILE A 42 -0.77 4.20 -6.98
CA ILE A 42 0.53 4.23 -7.65
C ILE A 42 1.18 2.87 -7.41
N ASP A 43 1.50 2.17 -8.49
CA ASP A 43 2.22 0.91 -8.44
C ASP A 43 3.72 1.18 -8.30
N GLY A 44 4.33 0.73 -7.21
CA GLY A 44 5.77 0.90 -6.97
C GLY A 44 6.65 -0.12 -7.69
N SER A 45 6.08 -1.10 -8.38
CA SER A 45 6.83 -2.11 -9.12
C SER A 45 7.26 -1.66 -10.52
N VAL A 46 6.67 -0.56 -11.02
CA VAL A 46 7.00 0.01 -12.34
C VAL A 46 8.16 0.99 -12.26
N SER A 47 8.66 1.44 -13.41
CA SER A 47 9.76 2.41 -13.45
C SER A 47 9.35 3.78 -12.89
N VAL A 48 10.32 4.55 -12.39
CA VAL A 48 10.08 5.90 -11.85
C VAL A 48 9.31 6.81 -12.82
N PRO A 49 9.61 6.86 -14.14
CA PRO A 49 8.80 7.63 -15.09
C PRO A 49 7.34 7.18 -15.14
N GLN A 50 7.07 5.87 -15.12
CA GLN A 50 5.70 5.34 -15.11
C GLN A 50 4.98 5.66 -13.79
N MET A 51 5.68 5.63 -12.65
CA MET A 51 5.11 6.07 -11.37
C MET A 51 4.74 7.56 -11.40
N LEU A 52 5.58 8.40 -12.03
CA LEU A 52 5.32 9.83 -12.19
C LEU A 52 4.06 10.07 -13.04
N GLU A 53 3.91 9.35 -14.16
CA GLU A 53 2.70 9.41 -14.99
C GLU A 53 1.43 9.03 -14.19
N GLN A 54 1.50 7.97 -13.39
CA GLN A 54 0.40 7.56 -12.51
C GLN A 54 0.07 8.65 -11.48
N ALA A 55 1.08 9.24 -10.85
CA ALA A 55 0.91 10.32 -9.87
C ALA A 55 0.23 11.55 -10.49
N LEU A 56 0.71 11.99 -11.66
CA LEU A 56 0.11 13.11 -12.40
C LEU A 56 -1.36 12.82 -12.76
N ALA A 57 -1.66 11.61 -13.21
CA ALA A 57 -3.03 11.20 -13.54
C ALA A 57 -3.96 11.18 -12.31
N VAL A 58 -3.45 10.77 -11.13
CA VAL A 58 -4.20 10.82 -9.87
C VAL A 58 -4.50 12.26 -9.46
N MET A 59 -3.50 13.14 -9.52
CA MET A 59 -3.67 14.56 -9.15
C MET A 59 -4.67 15.25 -10.07
N ALA A 60 -4.62 15.00 -11.39
CA ALA A 60 -5.55 15.59 -12.34
C ALA A 60 -7.03 15.23 -12.06
N ARG A 61 -7.31 13.98 -11.65
CA ARG A 61 -8.66 13.51 -11.28
C ARG A 61 -9.17 14.08 -9.95
N SER A 62 -8.30 14.61 -9.11
CA SER A 62 -8.64 15.09 -7.77
C SER A 62 -9.02 16.58 -7.74
N ILE A 63 -8.84 17.29 -8.86
CA ILE A 63 -9.04 18.74 -9.01
C ILE A 63 -10.40 19.05 -9.68
N CYS A 64 -11.06 18.06 -10.29
CA CYS A 64 -12.38 18.19 -10.92
C CYS A 64 -13.53 17.89 -9.94
#